data_AF-A0A960CJ50-F1
#
_entry.id   AF-A0A960CJ50-F1
#
_cell.length_a   1.000
_cell.length_b   1.000
_cell.length_c   1.000
_cell.angle_alpha   90.00
_cell.angle_beta   90.00
_cell.angle_gamma   90.00
#
_symmetry.space_group_name_H-M   'P 1'
#
loop_
_entity.id
_entity.type
_entity.pdbx_description
1 polymer ?
#
loop_
_entity_poly.entity_id
_entity_poly.type
_entity_poly.pdbx_seq_one_letter_code
_entity_poly.pdbx_strand_id
1 'polypeptide(L)'
;MKVMKLIATAVAAVAAPVVLAAPSHADVDTDFANQLHTVGIYGPRDYNAWLGKIACKRLWTGLDGDAYASAAFLHKNLPRGTDQGQALQFLGFAIAAYCPEQIGVLQRASVQ
;
A
#
# COMPACT_ATOMS: atom_id res chain seq x y z
N MET A 1 4.13 18.15 53.66
CA MET A 1 5.21 17.96 52.65
C MET A 1 5.30 16.54 52.04
N LYS A 2 4.88 15.46 52.73
CA LYS A 2 4.85 14.09 52.16
C LYS A 2 3.81 13.89 51.04
N VAL A 3 2.63 14.52 51.16
CA VAL A 3 1.53 14.41 50.20
C VAL A 3 1.87 15.06 48.85
N MET A 4 2.57 16.19 48.85
CA MET A 4 2.99 16.87 47.61
C MET A 4 4.00 16.07 46.78
N LYS A 5 4.87 15.28 47.44
CA LYS A 5 5.82 14.38 46.75
C LYS A 5 5.14 13.18 46.07
N LEU A 6 4.01 12.71 46.59
CA LEU A 6 3.25 11.58 46.02
C LEU A 6 2.52 11.97 44.74
N ILE A 7 2.06 13.22 44.63
CA ILE A 7 1.33 13.72 43.47
C ILE A 7 2.29 13.92 42.28
N ALA A 8 3.50 14.44 42.53
CA ALA A 8 4.52 14.63 41.50
C ALA A 8 5.01 13.31 40.87
N THR A 9 5.06 12.22 41.65
CA THR A 9 5.45 10.90 41.14
C THR A 9 4.35 10.19 40.34
N ALA A 10 3.07 10.48 40.62
CA ALA A 10 1.95 9.84 39.92
C ALA A 10 1.76 10.41 38.50
N VAL A 11 2.03 11.70 38.28
CA VAL A 11 1.90 12.35 36.95
C VAL A 11 3.03 11.93 36.00
N ALA A 12 4.24 11.68 36.52
CA ALA A 12 5.36 11.21 35.70
C ALA A 12 5.17 9.77 35.18
N ALA A 13 4.37 8.94 35.86
CA ALA A 13 4.15 7.55 35.48
C ALA A 13 3.21 7.35 34.28
N VAL A 14 2.40 8.36 33.93
CA VAL A 14 1.40 8.26 32.84
C VAL A 14 1.93 8.75 31.49
N ALA A 15 3.06 9.47 31.46
CA ALA A 15 3.67 10.01 30.24
C ALA A 15 4.70 9.08 29.58
N ALA A 16 5.25 8.12 30.33
CA ALA A 16 6.25 7.18 29.83
C ALA A 16 5.81 6.26 28.68
N PRO A 17 4.58 5.72 28.61
CA PRO A 17 4.24 4.71 27.59
C PRO A 17 4.07 5.29 26.18
N VAL A 18 3.78 6.59 26.03
CA VAL A 18 3.62 7.22 24.69
C VAL A 18 4.98 7.39 23.99
N VAL A 19 6.06 7.57 24.75
CA VAL A 19 7.42 7.72 24.20
C VAL A 19 8.05 6.37 23.82
N LEU A 20 7.56 5.27 24.38
CA LEU A 20 8.05 3.91 24.15
C LEU A 20 7.17 3.10 23.17
N ALA A 21 6.06 3.67 22.70
CA ALA A 21 5.27 3.05 21.65
C ALA A 21 6.10 3.03 20.36
N ALA A 22 6.63 1.86 20.01
CA ALA A 22 7.24 1.65 18.71
C ALA A 22 6.22 2.01 17.62
N PRO A 23 6.64 2.62 16.49
CA PRO A 23 5.74 2.90 15.40
C PRO A 23 5.04 1.60 14.99
N SER A 24 3.71 1.60 15.03
CA SER A 24 2.95 0.49 14.48
C SER A 24 3.27 0.41 13.00
N HIS A 25 4.00 -0.63 12.57
CA HIS A 25 4.08 -0.97 11.16
C HIS A 25 2.65 -1.16 10.67
N ALA A 26 2.23 -0.33 9.72
CA ALA A 26 0.93 -0.51 9.12
C ALA A 26 0.88 -1.88 8.43
N ASP A 27 -0.31 -2.47 8.33
CA ASP A 27 -0.44 -3.65 7.48
C ASP A 27 -0.12 -3.28 6.02
N VAL A 28 0.30 -4.28 5.24
CA VAL A 28 0.71 -4.09 3.85
C VAL A 28 -0.39 -3.39 3.03
N ASP A 29 -1.66 -3.66 3.35
CA ASP A 29 -2.81 -3.08 2.65
C ASP A 29 -2.99 -1.58 2.97
N THR A 30 -2.70 -1.15 4.20
CA THR A 30 -2.68 0.27 4.59
C THR A 30 -1.50 0.99 3.97
N ASP A 31 -0.30 0.40 3.98
CA ASP A 31 0.87 0.98 3.30
C ASP A 31 0.64 1.12 1.79
N PHE A 32 0.05 0.11 1.16
CA PHE A 32 -0.32 0.13 -0.24
C PHE A 32 -1.32 1.25 -0.56
N ALA A 33 -2.39 1.39 0.23
CA ALA A 33 -3.35 2.49 0.03
C ALA A 33 -2.70 3.88 0.21
N ASN A 34 -1.80 4.02 1.18
CA ASN A 34 -1.04 5.26 1.36
C ASN A 34 -0.14 5.57 0.16
N GLN A 35 0.52 4.57 -0.43
CA GLN A 35 1.30 4.74 -1.65
C GLN A 35 0.42 5.16 -2.83
N LEU A 36 -0.75 4.56 -3.00
CA LEU A 36 -1.69 4.93 -4.08
C LEU A 36 -2.14 6.39 -4.00
N HIS A 37 -2.32 6.93 -2.79
CA HIS A 37 -2.66 8.34 -2.60
C HIS A 37 -1.56 9.30 -3.11
N THR A 38 -0.29 8.89 -3.11
CA THR A 38 0.81 9.72 -3.61
C THR A 38 0.74 9.98 -5.12
N VAL A 39 0.05 9.10 -5.86
CA VAL A 39 -0.16 9.22 -7.30
C VAL A 39 -1.61 9.59 -7.64
N GLY A 40 -2.41 10.02 -6.65
CA GLY A 40 -3.78 10.48 -6.87
C GLY A 40 -4.80 9.37 -7.10
N ILE A 41 -4.49 8.11 -6.74
CA ILE A 41 -5.45 7.01 -6.81
C ILE A 41 -6.10 6.85 -5.43
N TYR A 42 -7.37 7.23 -5.34
CA TYR A 42 -8.15 7.17 -4.10
C TYR A 42 -9.23 6.11 -4.19
N GLY A 43 -9.43 5.33 -3.13
CA GLY A 43 -10.49 4.32 -3.10
C GLY A 43 -10.54 3.58 -1.76
N PRO A 44 -11.50 2.67 -1.58
CA PRO A 44 -11.54 1.83 -0.39
C PRO A 44 -10.28 0.98 -0.30
N ARG A 45 -9.56 1.06 0.83
CA ARG A 45 -8.28 0.35 1.07
C ARG A 45 -8.38 -1.13 0.68
N ASP A 46 -9.36 -1.83 1.24
CA ASP A 46 -9.51 -3.28 1.05
C ASP A 46 -9.85 -3.65 -0.40
N TYR A 47 -10.57 -2.78 -1.12
CA TYR A 47 -10.87 -2.96 -2.53
C TYR A 47 -9.61 -2.82 -3.38
N ASN A 48 -8.81 -1.78 -3.14
CA ASN A 48 -7.56 -1.56 -3.86
C ASN A 48 -6.56 -2.70 -3.56
N ALA A 49 -6.43 -3.11 -2.30
CA ALA A 49 -5.59 -4.24 -1.91
C ALA A 49 -6.02 -5.55 -2.59
N TRP A 50 -7.33 -5.84 -2.60
CA TRP A 50 -7.88 -6.99 -3.33
C TRP A 50 -7.58 -6.91 -4.83
N LEU A 51 -7.75 -5.74 -5.44
CA LEU A 51 -7.51 -5.52 -6.86
C LEU A 51 -6.03 -5.72 -7.23
N GLY A 52 -5.10 -5.25 -6.39
CA GLY A 52 -3.66 -5.52 -6.52
C GLY A 52 -3.33 -7.00 -6.43
N LYS A 53 -3.88 -7.72 -5.44
CA LYS A 53 -3.71 -9.18 -5.30
C LYS A 53 -4.28 -9.94 -6.51
N ILE A 54 -5.40 -9.49 -7.08
CA ILE A 54 -5.95 -10.08 -8.31
C ILE A 54 -5.05 -9.82 -9.52
N ALA A 55 -4.52 -8.61 -9.68
CA ALA A 55 -3.57 -8.33 -10.77
C ALA A 55 -2.33 -9.24 -10.69
N CYS A 56 -1.76 -9.40 -9.50
CA CYS A 56 -0.68 -10.38 -9.25
C CYS A 56 -1.08 -11.81 -9.63
N LYS A 57 -2.28 -12.26 -9.22
CA LYS A 57 -2.77 -13.60 -9.60
C LYS A 57 -2.91 -13.77 -11.11
N ARG A 58 -3.38 -12.74 -11.82
CA ARG A 58 -3.55 -12.75 -13.28
C ARG A 58 -2.21 -12.86 -13.99
N LEU A 59 -1.16 -12.19 -13.50
CA LEU A 59 0.21 -12.35 -13.98
C LEU A 59 0.72 -13.78 -13.75
N TRP A 60 0.53 -14.31 -12.54
CA TRP A 60 0.95 -15.67 -12.20
C TRP A 60 0.32 -16.76 -13.07
N THR A 61 -0.96 -16.60 -13.43
CA THR A 61 -1.66 -17.56 -14.29
C THR A 61 -1.46 -17.29 -15.77
N GLY A 62 -0.69 -16.26 -16.14
CA GLY A 62 -0.52 -15.84 -17.54
C GLY A 62 -1.79 -15.30 -18.20
N LEU A 63 -2.80 -14.91 -17.41
CA LEU A 63 -4.03 -14.29 -17.94
C LEU A 63 -3.75 -12.87 -18.41
N ASP A 64 -2.87 -12.16 -17.70
CA ASP A 64 -2.21 -10.97 -18.22
C ASP A 64 -0.79 -11.37 -18.65
N GLY A 65 -0.50 -11.28 -19.95
CA GLY A 65 0.79 -11.70 -20.51
C GLY A 65 1.93 -10.70 -20.28
N ASP A 66 1.59 -9.44 -20.00
CA ASP A 66 2.53 -8.34 -19.81
C ASP A 66 1.97 -7.24 -18.88
N ALA A 67 2.77 -6.20 -18.65
CA ALA A 67 2.40 -5.08 -17.79
C ALA A 67 1.18 -4.31 -18.33
N TYR A 68 1.05 -4.18 -19.65
CA TYR A 68 0.00 -3.40 -20.29
C TYR A 68 -1.35 -4.10 -20.21
N ALA A 69 -1.39 -5.42 -20.34
CA ALA A 69 -2.58 -6.23 -20.12
C ALA A 69 -3.10 -6.08 -18.68
N SER A 70 -2.20 -6.18 -17.69
CA SER A 70 -2.57 -5.92 -16.29
C SER A 70 -3.00 -4.48 -16.05
N ALA A 71 -2.30 -3.49 -16.61
CA ALA A 71 -2.69 -2.09 -16.49
C ALA A 71 -4.05 -1.81 -17.13
N ALA A 72 -4.38 -2.44 -18.26
CA ALA A 72 -5.69 -2.33 -18.89
C ALA A 72 -6.80 -2.97 -18.05
N PHE A 73 -6.53 -4.09 -17.38
CA PHE A 73 -7.44 -4.67 -16.39
C PHE A 73 -7.65 -3.71 -15.21
N LEU A 74 -6.57 -3.17 -14.64
CA LEU A 74 -6.61 -2.24 -13.52
C LEU A 74 -7.38 -0.97 -13.88
N HIS A 75 -7.07 -0.33 -14.99
CA HIS A 75 -7.74 0.89 -15.45
C HIS A 75 -9.26 0.74 -15.57
N LYS A 76 -9.76 -0.44 -15.98
CA LYS A 76 -11.20 -0.73 -16.04
C LYS A 76 -11.87 -0.88 -14.67
N ASN A 77 -11.11 -1.19 -13.63
CA ASN A 77 -11.61 -1.45 -12.28
C ASN A 77 -11.25 -0.35 -11.28
N LEU A 78 -10.39 0.59 -11.68
CA LEU A 78 -10.05 1.76 -10.88
C LEU A 78 -11.12 2.85 -10.99
N PRO A 79 -11.13 3.81 -10.06
CA PRO A 79 -12.08 4.92 -10.09
C PRO A 79 -12.09 5.65 -11.43
N ARG A 80 -13.27 6.19 -11.78
CA ARG A 80 -13.40 7.04 -12.98
C ARG A 80 -12.44 8.22 -12.88
N GLY A 81 -11.73 8.48 -13.98
CA GLY A 81 -10.73 9.56 -14.06
C GLY A 81 -9.30 9.10 -13.78
N THR A 82 -9.08 7.86 -13.33
CA THR A 82 -7.74 7.27 -13.31
C THR A 82 -7.22 7.12 -14.73
N ASP A 83 -6.05 7.66 -15.05
CA ASP A 83 -5.44 7.52 -16.37
C ASP A 83 -4.62 6.21 -16.52
N GLN A 84 -4.07 5.96 -17.72
CA GLN A 84 -3.28 4.75 -17.94
C GLN A 84 -1.93 4.75 -17.21
N GLY A 85 -1.30 5.90 -17.05
CA GLY A 85 -0.03 6.03 -16.32
C GLY A 85 -0.23 5.70 -14.84
N GLN A 86 -1.32 6.19 -14.24
CA GLN A 86 -1.74 5.85 -12.89
C GLN A 86 -2.04 4.34 -12.75
N ALA A 87 -2.67 3.72 -13.75
CA ALA A 87 -2.91 2.27 -13.72
C ALA A 87 -1.60 1.45 -13.76
N LEU A 88 -0.58 1.91 -14.51
CA LEU A 88 0.77 1.33 -14.50
C LEU A 88 1.48 1.55 -13.15
N GLN A 89 1.35 2.73 -12.55
CA GLN A 89 1.89 3.01 -11.22
C GLN A 89 1.22 2.11 -10.16
N PHE A 90 -0.10 1.95 -10.22
CA PHE A 90 -0.83 1.00 -9.39
C PHE A 90 -0.25 -0.40 -9.53
N LEU A 91 -0.03 -0.87 -10.76
CA LEU A 91 0.56 -2.18 -11.02
C LEU A 91 1.96 -2.30 -10.39
N GLY A 92 2.79 -1.27 -10.52
CA GLY A 92 4.12 -1.22 -9.93
C GLY A 92 4.09 -1.38 -8.41
N PHE A 93 3.22 -0.62 -7.74
CA PHE A 93 3.04 -0.73 -6.29
C PHE A 93 2.45 -2.09 -5.88
N ALA A 94 1.51 -2.63 -6.66
CA ALA A 94 0.91 -3.94 -6.38
C ALA A 94 1.95 -5.08 -6.50
N ILE A 95 2.80 -5.04 -7.52
CA ILE A 95 3.91 -5.99 -7.69
C ILE A 95 4.87 -5.89 -6.51
N ALA A 96 5.28 -4.68 -6.12
CA ALA A 96 6.17 -4.48 -4.99
C ALA A 96 5.57 -5.00 -3.66
N ALA A 97 4.27 -4.81 -3.44
CA ALA A 97 3.60 -5.17 -2.20
C ALA A 97 3.21 -6.66 -2.11
N TYR A 98 2.79 -7.28 -3.22
CA TYR A 98 2.08 -8.56 -3.18
C TYR A 98 2.68 -9.68 -4.05
N CYS A 99 3.50 -9.36 -5.06
CA CYS A 99 4.12 -10.35 -5.93
C CYS A 99 5.50 -9.89 -6.45
N PRO A 100 6.48 -9.61 -5.57
CA PRO A 100 7.75 -9.00 -5.95
C PRO A 100 8.55 -9.83 -6.96
N GLU A 101 8.34 -11.14 -7.01
CA GLU A 101 8.91 -12.04 -8.01
C GLU A 101 8.45 -11.73 -9.45
N GLN A 102 7.33 -11.03 -9.63
CA GLN A 102 6.82 -10.61 -10.94
C GLN A 102 7.45 -9.29 -11.44
N ILE A 103 8.43 -8.72 -10.72
CA ILE A 103 9.07 -7.44 -11.10
C ILE A 103 9.62 -7.41 -12.53
N GLY A 104 10.03 -8.58 -13.06
CA GLY A 104 10.47 -8.73 -14.45
C GLY A 104 9.41 -8.37 -15.50
N VAL A 105 8.12 -8.36 -15.15
CA VAL A 105 7.04 -7.86 -16.02
C VAL A 105 7.20 -6.37 -16.31
N LEU A 106 7.55 -5.56 -15.30
CA LEU A 106 7.74 -4.12 -15.46
C LEU A 106 9.02 -3.79 -16.22
N GLN A 107 10.10 -4.53 -15.95
CA GLN A 107 11.38 -4.34 -16.63
C GLN A 107 11.25 -4.57 -18.14
N ARG A 108 10.53 -5.63 -18.54
CA ARG A 108 10.23 -5.92 -19.96
C ARG A 108 9.43 -4.80 -20.63
N ALA A 109 8.53 -4.15 -19.92
CA ALA A 109 7.74 -3.03 -20.45
C ALA A 109 8.58 -1.74 -20.63
N SER A 110 9.65 -1.55 -19.84
CA SER A 110 10.52 -0.35 -19.94
C SER A 110 11.45 -0.31 -21.16
N VAL A 111 11.55 -1.42 -21.91
CA VAL A 111 12.42 -1.58 -23.08
C VAL A 111 11.64 -1.84 -24.39
N GLN A 112 10.31 -1.75 -24.33
CA GLN A 112 9.39 -1.84 -25.48
C GLN A 112 9.03 -0.44 -25.97
#